data_AF-A0A7S1WHB1-F1
#
_entry.id   AF-A0A7S1WHB1-F1
#
_cell.length_a   1.000
_cell.length_b   1.000
_cell.length_c   1.000
_cell.angle_alpha   90.00
_cell.angle_beta   90.00
_cell.angle_gamma   90.00
#
_symmetry.space_group_name_H-M   'P 1'
#
loop_
_entity.id
_entity.type
_entity.pdbx_description
1 polymer ?
#
loop_
_entity_poly.entity_id
_entity_poly.type
_entity_poly.pdbx_seq_one_letter_code
_entity_poly.pdbx_strand_id
1 'polypeptide(L)'
;GQSACGVVNLFNDLAWTDAPCKLGFVGSFVCSAPAKVRTARHHGSSCEDEGLTPIHDLDTCEAAAHVIGHRQSEAFVADFEPNPYGCSIDKSNSLVFSLYPGNIGRGSILTTVSKSTGGSRSYWKLPLCMDLKSTRVRPQPPPPNAS
;
A
#
# COMPACT_ATOMS: atom_id res chain seq x y z
N GLY A 1 25.96 -11.68 -13.78
CA GLY A 1 25.71 -10.23 -13.81
C GLY A 1 25.97 -9.69 -12.42
N GLN A 2 26.80 -8.66 -12.29
CA GLN A 2 27.33 -8.21 -11.00
C GLN A 2 26.23 -7.67 -10.09
N SER A 3 26.15 -8.19 -8.87
CA SER A 3 25.30 -7.66 -7.80
C SER A 3 25.82 -6.29 -7.39
N ALA A 4 25.17 -5.22 -7.85
CA ALA A 4 25.47 -3.83 -7.46
C ALA A 4 24.59 -3.44 -6.28
N CYS A 5 25.21 -2.91 -5.22
CA CYS A 5 24.52 -2.34 -4.07
C CYS A 5 24.41 -0.83 -4.29
N GLY A 6 23.23 -0.24 -4.03
CA GLY A 6 23.05 1.21 -4.09
C GLY A 6 23.42 1.86 -2.77
N VAL A 7 24.27 2.90 -2.82
CA VAL A 7 24.58 3.77 -1.67
C VAL A 7 23.95 5.13 -1.91
N VAL A 8 23.11 5.57 -0.96
CA VAL A 8 22.50 6.90 -0.96
C VAL A 8 23.34 7.87 -0.13
N ASN A 9 23.69 9.02 -0.68
CA ASN A 9 24.38 10.07 0.05
C ASN A 9 23.36 11.01 0.71
N LEU A 10 23.18 10.86 2.02
CA LEU A 10 22.23 11.67 2.81
C LEU A 10 22.61 13.16 2.91
N PHE A 11 23.84 13.53 2.57
CA PHE A 11 24.34 14.91 2.65
C PHE A 11 24.44 15.60 1.29
N ASN A 12 24.12 14.89 0.20
CA ASN A 12 24.19 15.42 -1.16
C ASN A 12 22.92 15.04 -1.94
N ASP A 13 21.81 15.69 -1.58
CA ASP A 13 20.50 15.59 -2.26
C ASP A 13 19.98 14.16 -2.48
N LEU A 14 20.32 13.23 -1.58
CA LEU A 14 19.91 11.82 -1.67
C LEU A 14 20.35 11.16 -2.98
N ALA A 15 21.50 11.60 -3.54
CA ALA A 15 22.05 11.00 -4.75
C ALA A 15 22.42 9.52 -4.53
N TRP A 16 22.03 8.69 -5.50
CA TRP A 16 22.34 7.26 -5.52
C TRP A 16 23.60 6.98 -6.32
N THR A 17 24.43 6.08 -5.82
CA THR A 17 25.65 5.62 -6.50
C THR A 17 25.76 4.10 -6.41
N ASP A 18 26.26 3.47 -7.47
CA ASP A 18 26.53 2.04 -7.48
C ASP A 18 27.82 1.74 -6.70
N ALA A 19 27.75 0.73 -5.84
CA ALA A 19 28.87 0.22 -5.07
C ALA A 19 28.94 -1.32 -5.14
N PRO A 20 30.13 -1.91 -5.07
CA PRO A 20 30.25 -3.36 -4.96
C PRO A 20 29.64 -3.84 -3.64
N CYS A 21 28.76 -4.85 -3.71
CA CYS A 21 28.21 -5.52 -2.54
C CYS A 21 29.29 -6.35 -1.82
N LYS A 22 30.18 -5.70 -1.05
CA LYS A 22 31.13 -6.39 -0.19
C LYS A 22 30.52 -6.56 1.21
N LEU A 23 30.39 -7.80 1.65
CA LEU A 23 30.16 -8.16 3.06
C LEU A 23 31.32 -7.56 3.88
N GLY A 24 31.04 -6.52 4.66
CA GLY A 24 32.05 -5.76 5.40
C GLY A 24 31.95 -4.24 5.28
N PHE A 25 30.93 -3.72 4.58
CA PHE A 25 30.65 -2.28 4.61
C PHE A 25 30.23 -1.85 6.03
N VAL A 26 31.10 -1.14 6.73
CA VAL A 26 30.87 -0.58 8.08
C VAL A 26 30.03 0.71 8.00
N GLY A 27 29.01 0.70 7.15
CA GLY A 27 28.15 1.86 6.90
C GLY A 27 26.79 1.73 7.58
N SER A 28 26.12 2.85 7.80
CA SER A 28 24.73 2.87 8.22
C SER A 28 23.83 2.39 7.08
N PHE A 29 22.81 1.60 7.41
CA PHE A 29 21.80 1.16 6.47
C PHE A 29 20.52 1.99 6.66
N VAL A 30 19.84 2.32 5.57
CA VAL A 30 18.50 2.91 5.62
C VAL A 30 17.49 1.77 5.68
N CYS A 31 16.85 1.61 6.82
CA CYS A 31 15.74 0.69 6.98
C CYS A 31 14.43 1.45 6.78
N SER A 32 13.57 0.96 5.90
CA SER A 32 12.18 1.43 5.82
C SER A 32 11.28 0.42 6.51
N ALA A 33 10.48 0.88 7.49
CA ALA A 33 9.36 0.10 7.98
C ALA A 33 8.21 0.25 6.98
N PRO A 34 7.44 -0.83 6.69
CA PRO A 34 6.27 -0.67 5.85
C PRO A 34 5.35 0.38 6.46
N ALA A 35 4.82 1.27 5.61
CA ALA A 35 3.79 2.22 6.04
C ALA A 35 2.65 1.43 6.69
N LYS A 36 2.05 2.00 7.74
CA LYS A 36 0.85 1.38 8.31
C LYS A 36 -0.25 1.45 7.26
N VAL A 37 -0.83 0.31 6.92
CA VAL A 37 -1.89 0.21 5.92
C VAL A 37 -3.21 -0.10 6.62
N ARG A 38 -4.30 0.52 6.15
CA ARG A 38 -5.66 0.19 6.56
C ARG A 38 -6.66 0.53 5.47
N THR A 39 -7.83 -0.11 5.51
CA THR A 39 -8.95 0.31 4.65
C THR A 39 -9.56 1.62 5.15
N ALA A 40 -10.16 2.39 4.24
CA ALA A 40 -11.09 3.45 4.63
C ALA A 40 -12.25 2.84 5.42
N ARG A 41 -12.61 3.47 6.53
CA ARG A 41 -13.56 2.94 7.52
C ARG A 41 -14.99 3.43 7.26
N HIS A 42 -15.17 4.59 6.66
CA HIS A 42 -16.50 5.17 6.42
C HIS A 42 -17.04 4.79 5.03
N HIS A 43 -18.35 4.57 4.95
CA HIS A 43 -19.01 4.33 3.67
C HIS A 43 -19.02 5.60 2.83
N GLY A 44 -18.60 5.50 1.57
CA GLY A 44 -18.42 6.63 0.66
C GLY A 44 -17.10 7.41 0.83
N SER A 45 -16.31 7.19 1.88
CA SER A 45 -15.07 7.94 2.10
C SER A 45 -13.92 7.43 1.24
N SER A 46 -13.15 8.37 0.69
CA SER A 46 -11.84 8.16 0.11
C SER A 46 -10.76 8.02 1.20
N CYS A 47 -9.53 7.69 0.80
CA CYS A 47 -8.41 7.72 1.74
C CYS A 47 -8.16 9.15 2.24
N GLU A 48 -8.30 10.13 1.34
CA GLU A 48 -8.08 11.54 1.59
C GLU A 48 -9.10 12.12 2.57
N ASP A 49 -10.37 11.71 2.47
CA ASP A 49 -11.43 12.09 3.43
C ASP A 49 -11.10 11.66 4.86
N GLU A 50 -10.30 10.60 5.02
CA GLU A 50 -9.84 10.11 6.32
C GLU A 50 -8.43 10.60 6.69
N GLY A 51 -7.87 11.55 5.93
CA GLY A 51 -6.53 12.10 6.14
C GLY A 51 -5.40 11.10 5.87
N LEU A 52 -5.67 10.06 5.07
CA LEU A 52 -4.73 9.03 4.63
C LEU A 52 -4.29 9.27 3.19
N THR A 53 -3.34 8.47 2.71
CA THR A 53 -2.86 8.53 1.34
C THR A 53 -3.33 7.31 0.55
N PRO A 54 -3.96 7.49 -0.63
CA PRO A 54 -4.32 6.37 -1.49
C PRO A 54 -3.08 5.72 -2.12
N ILE A 55 -3.19 4.45 -2.46
CA ILE A 55 -2.12 3.69 -3.12
C ILE A 55 -2.40 3.65 -4.63
N HIS A 56 -1.56 4.34 -5.42
CA HIS A 56 -1.69 4.44 -6.88
C HIS A 56 -0.64 3.64 -7.65
N ASP A 57 0.08 2.76 -6.97
CA ASP A 57 1.11 1.92 -7.56
C ASP A 57 0.75 0.45 -7.33
N LEU A 58 0.91 -0.37 -8.37
CA LEU A 58 0.51 -1.78 -8.35
C LEU A 58 1.38 -2.55 -7.35
N ASP A 59 2.70 -2.44 -7.45
CA ASP A 59 3.64 -3.14 -6.56
C ASP A 59 3.38 -2.77 -5.10
N THR A 60 3.12 -1.48 -4.83
CA THR A 60 2.75 -0.99 -3.51
C THR A 60 1.40 -1.52 -3.04
N CYS A 61 0.43 -1.72 -3.93
CA CYS A 61 -0.88 -2.30 -3.60
C CYS A 61 -0.73 -3.76 -3.14
N GLU A 62 0.06 -4.54 -3.86
CA GLU A 62 0.35 -5.94 -3.53
C GLU A 62 1.16 -6.06 -2.23
N ALA A 63 2.18 -5.20 -2.06
CA ALA A 63 2.95 -5.11 -0.82
C ALA A 63 2.06 -4.70 0.38
N ALA A 64 1.14 -3.76 0.19
CA ALA A 64 0.22 -3.31 1.23
C ALA A 64 -0.74 -4.41 1.67
N ALA A 65 -1.18 -5.27 0.74
CA ALA A 65 -1.99 -6.45 1.05
C ALA A 65 -1.23 -7.41 1.99
N HIS A 66 0.06 -7.63 1.76
CA HIS A 66 0.90 -8.43 2.66
C HIS A 66 1.00 -7.83 4.07
N VAL A 67 1.14 -6.50 4.18
CA VAL A 67 1.27 -5.80 5.48
C VAL A 67 0.04 -6.01 6.37
N ILE A 68 -1.16 -6.07 5.78
CA ILE A 68 -2.41 -6.31 6.52
C ILE A 68 -2.75 -7.79 6.68
N GLY A 69 -1.84 -8.70 6.30
CA GLY A 69 -2.05 -10.15 6.39
C GLY A 69 -3.04 -10.70 5.36
N HIS A 70 -3.24 -10.00 4.25
CA HIS A 70 -4.14 -10.44 3.20
C HIS A 70 -3.53 -11.63 2.42
N ARG A 71 -4.27 -12.74 2.35
CA ARG A 71 -3.80 -14.00 1.74
C ARG A 71 -3.58 -13.95 0.23
N GLN A 72 -4.40 -13.17 -0.49
CA GLN A 72 -4.24 -12.90 -1.91
C GLN A 72 -3.61 -11.53 -2.04
N SER A 73 -2.35 -11.50 -2.45
CA SER A 73 -1.60 -10.27 -2.63
C SER A 73 -1.49 -9.85 -4.09
N GLU A 74 -1.81 -10.73 -5.04
CA GLU A 74 -1.87 -10.39 -6.46
C GLU A 74 -3.14 -9.58 -6.74
N ALA A 75 -2.98 -8.39 -7.32
CA ALA A 75 -4.12 -7.50 -7.56
C ALA A 75 -4.80 -7.80 -8.90
N PHE A 76 -6.12 -7.86 -8.89
CA PHE A 76 -6.90 -7.78 -10.12
C PHE A 76 -6.91 -6.33 -10.63
N VAL A 77 -6.35 -6.10 -11.81
CA VAL A 77 -6.37 -4.78 -12.46
C VAL A 77 -7.74 -4.53 -13.08
N ALA A 78 -8.42 -3.48 -12.61
CA ALA A 78 -9.73 -3.07 -13.09
C ALA A 78 -9.66 -1.70 -13.79
N ASP A 79 -10.15 -1.63 -15.03
CA ASP A 79 -10.08 -0.46 -15.90
C ASP A 79 -11.45 0.15 -16.22
N PHE A 80 -12.46 -0.15 -15.39
CA PHE A 80 -13.84 0.27 -15.60
C PHE A 80 -14.46 0.92 -14.36
N GLU A 81 -15.67 1.46 -14.52
CA GLU A 81 -16.48 2.00 -13.43
C GLU A 81 -17.59 1.03 -13.00
N PRO A 82 -18.03 1.09 -11.71
CA PRO A 82 -17.47 1.90 -10.63
C PRO A 82 -16.40 1.13 -9.83
N ASN A 83 -15.26 1.78 -9.54
CA ASN A 83 -14.25 1.30 -8.60
C ASN A 83 -13.71 2.47 -7.75
N PRO A 84 -13.20 2.21 -6.53
CA PRO A 84 -12.34 3.18 -5.85
C PRO A 84 -11.08 3.43 -6.69
N TYR A 85 -10.58 4.67 -6.69
CA TYR A 85 -9.30 4.98 -7.36
C TYR A 85 -8.14 4.44 -6.54
N GLY A 86 -7.25 3.70 -7.18
CA GLY A 86 -6.11 3.03 -6.56
C GLY A 86 -6.42 1.62 -6.05
N CYS A 87 -5.71 1.23 -5.00
CA CYS A 87 -5.81 -0.08 -4.38
C CYS A 87 -7.07 -0.23 -3.52
N SER A 88 -7.74 -1.38 -3.57
CA SER A 88 -8.94 -1.66 -2.79
C SER A 88 -9.14 -3.14 -2.49
N ILE A 89 -9.96 -3.45 -1.49
CA ILE A 89 -10.40 -4.82 -1.17
C ILE A 89 -11.90 -4.92 -1.45
N ASP A 90 -12.29 -5.93 -2.21
CA ASP A 90 -13.70 -6.20 -2.51
C ASP A 90 -14.35 -7.14 -1.49
N LYS A 91 -15.67 -7.33 -1.62
CA LYS A 91 -16.44 -8.22 -0.75
C LYS A 91 -15.99 -9.68 -0.75
N SER A 92 -15.32 -10.10 -1.82
CA SER A 92 -14.81 -11.46 -2.00
C SER A 92 -13.47 -11.62 -1.29
N ASN A 93 -13.00 -10.56 -0.62
CA ASN A 93 -11.69 -10.45 -0.03
C ASN A 93 -10.62 -10.66 -1.11
N SER A 94 -10.78 -10.01 -2.26
CA SER A 94 -9.81 -9.94 -3.34
C SER A 94 -9.24 -8.53 -3.44
N LEU A 95 -7.94 -8.46 -3.74
CA LEU A 95 -7.23 -7.22 -4.00
C LEU A 95 -7.56 -6.71 -5.41
N VAL A 96 -7.94 -5.45 -5.52
CA VAL A 96 -8.31 -4.79 -6.78
C VAL A 96 -7.51 -3.51 -6.92
N PHE A 97 -6.92 -3.30 -8.09
CA PHE A 97 -6.20 -2.08 -8.43
C PHE A 97 -6.88 -1.38 -9.61
N SER A 98 -7.32 -0.13 -9.44
CA SER A 98 -7.98 0.63 -10.52
C SER A 98 -7.45 2.05 -10.63
N LEU A 99 -6.79 2.36 -11.75
CA LEU A 99 -6.38 3.73 -12.11
C LEU A 99 -7.21 4.31 -13.25
N TYR A 100 -8.40 3.78 -13.50
CA TYR A 100 -9.27 4.35 -14.53
C TYR A 100 -9.62 5.81 -14.17
N PRO A 101 -9.38 6.80 -15.06
CA PRO A 101 -9.54 8.22 -14.72
C PRO A 101 -10.94 8.60 -14.23
N GLY A 102 -11.99 7.91 -14.70
CA GLY A 102 -13.36 8.13 -14.23
C GLY A 102 -13.62 7.69 -12.78
N ASN A 103 -12.67 6.99 -12.16
CA ASN A 103 -12.71 6.64 -10.74
C ASN A 103 -12.00 7.67 -9.84
N ILE A 104 -11.26 8.65 -10.36
CA ILE A 104 -10.52 9.63 -9.53
C ILE A 104 -11.41 10.25 -8.46
N GLY A 105 -10.94 10.24 -7.20
CA GLY A 105 -11.68 10.75 -6.04
C GLY A 105 -12.80 9.84 -5.53
N ARG A 106 -13.05 8.68 -6.16
CA ARG A 106 -14.02 7.71 -5.63
C ARG A 106 -13.46 6.95 -4.44
N GLY A 107 -14.21 7.02 -3.34
CA GLY A 107 -13.95 6.30 -2.11
C GLY A 107 -14.59 4.91 -2.04
N SER A 108 -14.90 4.48 -0.82
CA SER A 108 -15.53 3.18 -0.59
C SER A 108 -16.89 3.07 -1.28
N ILE A 109 -17.13 1.92 -1.89
CA ILE A 109 -18.39 1.59 -2.54
C ILE A 109 -19.18 0.71 -1.58
N LEU A 110 -20.45 1.06 -1.36
CA LEU A 110 -21.44 0.18 -0.76
C LEU A 110 -22.71 0.25 -1.60
N THR A 111 -23.02 -0.82 -2.34
CA THR A 111 -24.25 -0.94 -3.11
C THR A 111 -25.05 -2.14 -2.62
N THR A 112 -26.31 -1.91 -2.26
CA THR A 112 -27.24 -2.97 -1.87
C THR A 112 -28.24 -3.18 -2.99
N VAL A 113 -28.22 -4.35 -3.61
CA VAL A 113 -29.17 -4.74 -4.66
C VAL A 113 -30.23 -5.64 -4.04
N SER A 114 -31.48 -5.17 -3.99
CA SER A 114 -32.63 -5.99 -3.61
C SER A 114 -33.00 -6.91 -4.78
N LYS A 115 -33.07 -8.22 -4.53
CA LYS A 115 -33.59 -9.20 -5.50
C LYS A 115 -35.11 -9.17 -5.52
N SER A 116 -35.68 -9.32 -6.71
CA SER A 116 -37.13 -9.44 -6.93
C SER A 116 -37.76 -10.64 -6.20
N THR A 117 -36.98 -11.69 -5.92
CA THR A 117 -37.45 -12.92 -5.25
C THR A 117 -37.36 -12.88 -3.73
N GLY A 118 -37.13 -11.71 -3.12
CA GLY A 118 -36.93 -11.57 -1.68
C GLY A 118 -35.50 -11.91 -1.26
N GLY A 119 -34.72 -10.89 -0.90
CA GLY A 119 -33.35 -10.99 -0.41
C GLY A 119 -32.44 -9.91 -1.00
N SER A 120 -31.45 -9.44 -0.25
CA SER A 120 -30.54 -8.38 -0.72
C SER A 120 -29.11 -8.89 -0.87
N ARG A 121 -28.44 -8.51 -1.96
CA ARG A 121 -26.99 -8.69 -2.12
C ARG A 121 -26.30 -7.35 -1.95
N SER A 122 -25.46 -7.26 -0.93
CA SER A 122 -24.53 -6.14 -0.79
C SER A 122 -23.26 -6.40 -1.60
N TYR A 123 -22.77 -5.35 -2.24
CA TYR A 123 -21.47 -5.27 -2.88
C TYR A 123 -20.73 -4.13 -2.20
N TRP A 124 -19.52 -4.42 -1.74
CA TRP A 124 -18.68 -3.40 -1.16
C TRP A 124 -17.26 -3.49 -1.71
N LYS A 125 -16.61 -2.33 -1.80
CA LYS A 125 -15.19 -2.18 -2.09
C LYS A 125 -14.63 -1.10 -1.18
N LEU A 126 -13.56 -1.40 -0.47
CA LEU A 126 -12.93 -0.47 0.47
C LEU A 126 -11.55 -0.10 -0.06
N PRO A 127 -11.25 1.19 -0.29
CA PRO A 127 -9.91 1.59 -0.70
C PRO A 127 -8.91 1.26 0.42
N LEU A 128 -7.74 0.78 0.01
CA LEU A 128 -6.61 0.48 0.86
C LEU A 128 -5.70 1.70 0.91
N CYS A 129 -5.46 2.20 2.12
CA CYS A 129 -4.85 3.49 2.36
C CYS A 129 -3.59 3.36 3.20
N MET A 130 -2.60 4.20 2.92
CA MET A 130 -1.40 4.36 3.73
C MET A 130 -1.60 5.45 4.80
N ASP A 131 -1.19 5.14 6.02
CA ASP A 131 -1.08 6.07 7.13
C ASP A 131 0.40 6.46 7.32
N LEU A 132 0.84 7.44 6.53
CA LEU A 132 2.21 7.97 6.54
C LEU A 132 2.53 8.80 7.79
N LYS A 133 1.52 9.16 8.60
CA LYS A 133 1.72 9.93 9.84
C LYS A 133 1.95 9.00 11.05
N SER A 134 1.55 7.74 10.97
CA SER A 134 1.74 6.75 12.04
C SER A 134 3.14 6.10 12.06
N THR A 135 4.01 6.35 11.07
CA THR A 135 5.39 5.84 11.04
C THR A 135 6.31 6.66 11.96
N ARG A 136 6.13 6.55 13.28
CA ARG A 136 7.22 6.87 14.21
C ARG A 136 8.22 5.73 14.18
N VAL A 137 9.39 5.97 13.61
CA VAL A 137 10.55 5.09 13.76
C VAL A 137 10.90 5.05 15.25
N ARG A 138 10.65 3.93 15.93
CA ARG A 138 11.35 3.68 17.20
C ARG A 138 12.79 3.33 16.82
N PRO A 139 13.80 4.00 17.38
CA PRO A 139 15.18 3.53 17.24
C PRO A 139 15.23 2.08 17.72
N GLN A 140 15.69 1.16 16.87
CA GLN A 140 16.00 -0.18 17.34
C GLN A 140 17.30 -0.11 18.17
N PRO A 141 17.36 -0.78 19.33
CA PRO A 141 18.63 -0.91 20.04
C PRO A 141 19.63 -1.68 19.16
N PRO A 142 20.93 -1.34 19.20
CA PRO A 142 21.94 -2.03 18.42
C PRO A 142 21.95 -3.53 18.78
N PRO A 143 22.25 -4.42 17.81
CA PRO A 143 22.32 -5.85 18.08
C PRO A 143 23.37 -6.14 19.17
N PRO A 144 23.08 -7.07 20.11
CA PRO A 144 24.08 -7.51 21.06
C PRO A 144 25.15 -8.27 20.27
N ASN A 145 26.32 -7.64 20.11
CA ASN A 145 27.61 -8.18 19.61
C ASN A 145 28.27 -7.27 18.54
N ALA A 146 28.38 -5.97 18.83
CA ALA A 146 29.52 -5.19 18.34
C ALA A 146 30.52 -5.09 19.49
N SER A 147 31.43 -6.07 19.56
CA SER A 147 32.66 -6.00 20.37
C SER A 147 33.78 -5.41 19.53
#